data_AF-A0A0C3JLF5-F1
#
_entry.id   AF-A0A0C3JLF5-F1
#
_cell.length_a   1.000
_cell.length_b   1.000
_cell.length_c   1.000
_cell.angle_alpha   90.00
_cell.angle_beta   90.00
_cell.angle_gamma   90.00
#
_symmetry.space_group_name_H-M   'P 1'
#
loop_
_entity.id
_entity.type
_entity.pdbx_description
1 polymer ?
#
loop_
_entity_poly.entity_id
_entity_poly.type
_entity_poly.pdbx_seq_one_letter_code
_entity_poly.pdbx_strand_id
1 'polypeptide(L)'
;MDVLVHHCLRELSFDGDLGCNVSRLKDFIVNYYSNSGGPQQVADDTFCAFVWSVVVQQPAVRVGVVPPGITSEVYVAPQIKARRQAAAVELKQRHGDDLRIAVDPQTSFAAITGSHIRPAKLSAMVYSALQLITRGREEGITTVELGRRTKYDQKTCFYVIKQLVELDLVVKKSSLATNSTGRG
;
A
#
# COMPACT_ATOMS: atom_id res chain seq x y z
N MET A 1 20.54 8.18 -3.81
CA MET A 1 19.42 7.67 -4.64
C MET A 1 18.99 6.29 -4.16
N ASP A 2 19.91 5.36 -3.89
CA ASP A 2 19.56 4.01 -3.40
C ASP A 2 18.72 4.02 -2.13
N VAL A 3 19.02 4.90 -1.17
CA VAL A 3 18.25 5.00 0.09
C VAL A 3 16.78 5.41 -0.15
N LEU A 4 16.53 6.34 -1.08
CA LEU A 4 15.16 6.73 -1.47
C LEU A 4 14.44 5.56 -2.15
N VAL A 5 15.12 4.84 -3.05
CA VAL A 5 14.53 3.67 -3.72
C VAL A 5 14.19 2.59 -2.70
N HIS A 6 15.07 2.31 -1.74
CA HIS A 6 14.80 1.36 -0.65
C HIS A 6 13.60 1.81 0.20
N HIS A 7 13.50 3.11 0.52
CA HIS A 7 12.32 3.66 1.20
C HIS A 7 11.04 3.44 0.37
N CYS A 8 11.04 3.78 -0.92
CA CYS A 8 9.89 3.56 -1.79
C CYS A 8 9.50 2.08 -1.89
N LEU A 9 10.47 1.16 -1.99
CA LEU A 9 10.21 -0.29 -2.01
C LEU A 9 9.60 -0.78 -0.70
N ARG A 10 10.07 -0.25 0.43
CA ARG A 10 9.50 -0.54 1.75
C ARG A 10 8.04 -0.09 1.83
N GLU A 11 7.76 1.16 1.45
CA GLU A 11 6.37 1.69 1.44
C GLU A 11 5.48 0.91 0.47
N LEU A 12 5.99 0.58 -0.71
CA LEU A 12 5.29 -0.24 -1.69
C LEU A 12 4.94 -1.64 -1.17
N SER A 13 5.79 -2.21 -0.32
CA SER A 13 5.52 -3.51 0.30
C SER A 13 4.36 -3.45 1.30
N PHE A 14 4.16 -2.31 1.97
CA PHE A 14 3.04 -2.09 2.90
C PHE A 14 1.71 -1.75 2.21
N ASP A 15 1.77 -1.24 0.97
CA ASP A 15 0.59 -1.09 0.10
C ASP A 15 0.01 -2.44 -0.36
N GLY A 16 0.81 -3.50 -0.26
CA GLY A 16 0.39 -4.86 -0.58
C GLY A 16 0.06 -5.04 -2.06
N ASP A 17 -0.86 -5.97 -2.33
CA ASP A 17 -1.22 -6.33 -3.71
C ASP A 17 -2.08 -5.26 -4.41
N LEU A 18 -2.65 -4.32 -3.64
CA LEU A 18 -3.39 -3.16 -4.17
C LEU A 18 -2.51 -2.26 -5.03
N GLY A 19 -1.21 -2.27 -4.71
CA GLY A 19 -0.22 -1.44 -5.36
C GLY A 19 -0.39 0.06 -5.11
N CYS A 20 0.55 0.78 -5.69
CA CYS A 20 0.76 2.21 -5.58
C CYS A 20 0.60 2.84 -6.98
N ASN A 21 -0.14 3.95 -7.07
CA ASN A 21 -0.19 4.76 -8.29
C ASN A 21 0.87 5.88 -8.23
N VAL A 22 0.96 6.69 -9.28
CA VAL A 22 1.95 7.76 -9.38
C VAL A 22 1.83 8.76 -8.22
N SER A 23 0.61 9.19 -7.90
CA SER A 23 0.36 10.14 -6.81
C SER A 23 0.81 9.61 -5.46
N ARG A 24 0.54 8.34 -5.16
CA ARG A 24 0.97 7.72 -3.90
C ARG A 24 2.49 7.49 -3.84
N LEU A 25 3.16 7.25 -4.97
CA LEU A 25 4.63 7.20 -4.99
C LEU A 25 5.21 8.59 -4.69
N LYS A 26 4.59 9.64 -5.20
CA LYS A 26 4.97 11.03 -4.89
C LYS A 26 4.84 11.31 -3.39
N ASP A 27 3.78 10.83 -2.74
CA ASP A 27 3.64 10.94 -1.27
C ASP A 27 4.79 10.27 -0.53
N PHE A 28 5.24 9.08 -0.96
CA PHE A 28 6.41 8.41 -0.35
C PHE A 28 7.69 9.23 -0.51
N ILE A 29 7.91 9.81 -1.69
CA ILE A 29 9.07 10.65 -1.97
C ILE A 29 9.05 11.90 -1.08
N VAL A 30 7.90 12.59 -1.01
CA VAL A 30 7.73 13.78 -0.17
C VAL A 30 7.95 13.43 1.30
N ASN A 31 7.33 12.36 1.79
CA ASN A 31 7.48 11.91 3.18
C ASN A 31 8.94 11.54 3.51
N TYR A 32 9.66 10.92 2.57
CA TYR A 32 11.09 10.65 2.74
C TYR A 32 11.87 11.93 3.00
N TYR A 33 11.73 12.95 2.15
CA TYR A 33 12.51 14.19 2.28
C TYR A 33 12.04 15.08 3.44
N SER A 34 10.77 15.01 3.83
CA SER A 34 10.26 15.70 5.02
C SER A 34 10.81 15.12 6.32
N ASN A 35 11.10 13.81 6.35
CA ASN A 35 11.55 13.11 7.56
C ASN A 35 13.06 12.82 7.57
N SER A 36 13.72 12.88 6.40
CA SER A 36 15.17 12.73 6.29
C SER A 36 15.79 14.10 6.54
N GLY A 37 16.57 14.26 7.61
CA GLY A 37 17.33 15.50 7.89
C GLY A 37 18.46 15.80 6.89
N GLY A 38 18.31 15.38 5.62
CA GLY A 38 19.23 15.59 4.52
C GLY A 38 18.83 16.77 3.62
N PRO A 39 19.45 16.89 2.43
CA PRO A 39 19.18 17.99 1.51
C PRO A 39 17.72 17.99 1.04
N GLN A 40 17.10 19.17 1.05
CA GLN A 40 15.73 19.37 0.62
C GLN A 40 15.62 19.20 -0.91
N GLN A 41 15.18 18.02 -1.35
CA GLN A 41 14.90 17.76 -2.76
C GLN A 41 13.49 18.27 -3.10
N VAL A 42 13.36 18.96 -4.23
CA VAL A 42 12.05 19.34 -4.76
C VAL A 42 11.41 18.13 -5.45
N ALA A 43 10.33 17.61 -4.89
CA ALA A 43 9.57 16.48 -5.44
C ALA A 43 8.62 16.92 -6.57
N ASP A 44 9.18 17.54 -7.61
CA ASP A 44 8.43 17.90 -8.81
C ASP A 44 8.06 16.66 -9.66
N ASP A 45 7.23 16.88 -10.68
CA ASP A 45 6.73 15.79 -11.52
C ASP A 45 7.82 15.12 -12.36
N THR A 46 8.89 15.86 -12.70
CA THR A 46 10.04 15.34 -13.45
C THR A 46 10.84 14.39 -12.59
N PHE A 47 11.14 14.79 -11.35
CA PHE A 47 11.83 13.96 -10.37
C PHE A 47 10.99 12.73 -10.00
N CYS A 48 9.68 12.89 -9.79
CA CYS A 48 8.78 11.76 -9.52
C CYS A 48 8.74 10.77 -10.69
N ALA A 49 8.73 11.26 -11.94
CA ALA A 49 8.79 10.41 -13.12
C ALA A 49 10.12 9.65 -13.22
N PHE A 50 11.23 10.31 -12.87
CA PHE A 50 12.53 9.66 -12.79
C PHE A 50 12.56 8.57 -11.71
N VAL A 51 12.13 8.86 -10.48
CA VAL A 51 12.07 7.87 -9.39
C VAL A 51 11.16 6.70 -9.76
N TRP A 52 10.00 6.97 -10.36
CA TRP A 52 9.13 5.93 -10.92
C TRP A 52 9.90 5.03 -11.89
N SER A 53 10.63 5.61 -12.85
CA SER A 53 11.41 4.85 -13.83
C SER A 53 12.48 3.94 -13.21
N VAL A 54 13.03 4.32 -12.05
CA VAL A 54 14.01 3.52 -11.30
C VAL A 54 13.33 2.43 -10.48
N VAL A 55 12.20 2.73 -9.82
CA VAL A 55 11.44 1.76 -9.01
C VAL A 55 10.88 0.63 -9.87
N VAL A 56 10.36 0.93 -11.07
CA VAL A 56 9.83 -0.13 -11.97
C VAL A 56 10.90 -1.07 -12.53
N GLN A 57 12.18 -0.71 -12.44
CA GLN A 57 13.28 -1.58 -12.86
C GLN A 57 13.69 -2.59 -11.79
N GLN A 58 13.22 -2.41 -10.55
CA GLN A 58 13.57 -3.27 -9.43
C GLN A 58 13.02 -4.69 -9.65
N PRO A 59 13.82 -5.75 -9.41
CA PRO A 59 13.40 -7.13 -9.68
C PRO A 59 12.12 -7.57 -8.98
N ALA A 60 11.86 -7.04 -7.78
CA ALA A 60 10.67 -7.34 -6.99
C ALA A 60 9.42 -6.57 -7.47
N VAL A 61 9.56 -5.53 -8.30
CA VAL A 61 8.46 -4.65 -8.70
C VAL A 61 7.78 -5.16 -9.96
N ARG A 62 6.45 -5.19 -9.90
CA ARG A 62 5.55 -5.51 -11.00
C ARG A 62 4.76 -4.27 -11.37
N VAL A 63 4.48 -4.11 -12.66
CA VAL A 63 3.66 -3.02 -13.21
C VAL A 63 2.38 -3.62 -13.78
N GLY A 64 1.23 -3.03 -13.47
CA GLY A 64 -0.07 -3.46 -13.97
C GLY A 64 -1.03 -2.29 -14.14
N VAL A 65 -2.19 -2.57 -14.72
CA VAL A 65 -3.29 -1.61 -14.84
C VAL A 65 -4.53 -2.16 -14.14
N VAL A 66 -5.35 -1.30 -13.56
CA VAL A 66 -6.65 -1.70 -13.00
C VAL A 66 -7.56 -2.13 -14.17
N PRO A 67 -8.16 -3.34 -14.15
CA PRO A 67 -9.06 -3.76 -15.22
C PRO A 67 -10.33 -2.89 -15.25
N PRO A 68 -10.89 -2.65 -16.45
CA PRO A 68 -12.14 -1.92 -16.58
C PRO A 68 -13.27 -2.64 -15.81
N GLY A 69 -14.02 -1.88 -15.01
CA GLY A 69 -15.15 -2.39 -14.21
C GLY A 69 -14.81 -2.83 -12.79
N ILE A 70 -13.53 -2.86 -12.39
CA ILE A 70 -13.13 -3.06 -11.00
C ILE A 70 -12.97 -1.70 -10.32
N THR A 71 -13.98 -1.28 -9.55
CA THR A 71 -13.91 -0.09 -8.67
C THR A 71 -13.33 -0.44 -7.29
N SER A 72 -13.10 -1.73 -7.03
CA SER A 72 -12.53 -2.19 -5.77
C SER A 72 -11.06 -1.78 -5.70
N GLU A 73 -10.67 -1.13 -4.60
CA GLU A 73 -9.28 -0.79 -4.29
C GLU A 73 -8.37 -2.02 -4.18
N VAL A 74 -8.97 -3.22 -4.18
CA VAL A 74 -8.32 -4.54 -4.14
C VAL A 74 -8.33 -5.19 -5.52
N TYR A 75 -7.19 -5.08 -6.21
CA TYR A 75 -6.94 -5.80 -7.46
C TYR A 75 -5.62 -6.57 -7.36
N VAL A 76 -5.70 -7.90 -7.43
CA VAL A 76 -4.53 -8.78 -7.57
C VAL A 76 -4.34 -9.06 -9.05
N ALA A 77 -3.38 -8.39 -9.69
CA ALA A 77 -3.06 -8.64 -11.10
C ALA A 77 -2.67 -10.12 -11.34
N PRO A 78 -3.25 -10.81 -12.35
CA PRO A 78 -2.72 -12.06 -12.84
C PRO A 78 -1.26 -11.85 -13.22
N GLN A 79 -0.38 -12.77 -12.81
CA GLN A 79 1.05 -12.64 -13.06
C GLN A 79 1.37 -12.79 -14.55
N ILE A 80 1.29 -11.70 -15.30
CA ILE A 80 1.80 -11.65 -16.67
C ILE A 80 3.25 -11.22 -16.58
N LYS A 81 4.17 -12.18 -16.80
CA LYS A 81 5.57 -11.87 -17.11
C LYS A 81 5.59 -11.03 -18.40
N ALA A 82 5.65 -9.71 -18.31
CA ALA A 82 5.79 -8.89 -19.51
C ALA A 82 6.83 -7.77 -19.35
N ARG A 83 7.95 -8.03 -20.04
CA ARG A 83 8.87 -7.09 -20.70
C ARG A 83 9.31 -5.85 -19.92
N ARG A 84 10.51 -5.98 -19.35
CA ARG A 84 11.39 -4.88 -18.95
C ARG A 84 11.62 -3.91 -20.12
N GLN A 85 11.69 -2.63 -19.75
CA GLN A 85 12.63 -1.61 -20.24
C GLN A 85 12.24 -0.56 -21.31
N ALA A 86 11.06 -0.55 -21.93
CA ALA A 86 10.76 0.49 -22.93
C ALA A 86 9.51 1.35 -22.71
N ALA A 87 8.57 0.96 -21.83
CA ALA A 87 7.22 1.53 -21.85
C ALA A 87 6.81 2.37 -20.62
N ALA A 88 7.67 2.60 -19.62
CA ALA A 88 7.23 3.19 -18.35
C ALA A 88 6.67 4.63 -18.48
N VAL A 89 7.27 5.46 -19.34
CA VAL A 89 6.80 6.84 -19.60
C VAL A 89 5.53 6.83 -20.47
N GLU A 90 5.51 5.98 -21.49
CA GLU A 90 4.38 5.85 -22.42
C GLU A 90 3.13 5.23 -21.73
N LEU A 91 3.34 4.29 -20.81
CA LEU A 91 2.29 3.69 -19.98
C LEU A 91 1.68 4.72 -19.02
N LYS A 92 2.48 5.64 -18.45
CA LYS A 92 1.95 6.73 -17.63
C LYS A 92 1.07 7.67 -18.47
N GLN A 93 1.52 8.04 -19.67
CA GLN A 93 0.74 8.89 -20.58
C GLN A 93 -0.56 8.21 -21.04
N ARG A 94 -0.53 6.89 -21.24
CA ARG A 94 -1.68 6.11 -21.74
C ARG A 94 -2.70 5.72 -20.66
N HIS A 95 -2.24 5.47 -19.42
CA HIS A 95 -3.08 4.90 -18.36
C HIS A 95 -3.23 5.78 -17.11
N GLY A 96 -2.52 6.91 -17.01
CA GLY A 96 -2.68 7.86 -15.91
C GLY A 96 -2.63 7.20 -14.53
N ASP A 97 -3.69 7.40 -13.74
CA ASP A 97 -3.82 6.88 -12.37
C ASP A 97 -4.24 5.39 -12.27
N ASP A 98 -4.60 4.76 -13.40
CA ASP A 98 -4.91 3.34 -13.45
C ASP A 98 -3.65 2.48 -13.47
N LEU A 99 -2.49 3.09 -13.76
CA LEU A 99 -1.20 2.42 -13.68
C LEU A 99 -0.82 2.18 -12.21
N ARG A 100 -0.60 0.92 -11.87
CA ARG A 100 -0.21 0.47 -10.53
C ARG A 100 1.15 -0.20 -10.58
N ILE A 101 1.97 0.09 -9.59
CA ILE A 101 3.16 -0.70 -9.26
C ILE A 101 2.90 -1.44 -7.96
N ALA A 102 3.42 -2.65 -7.81
CA ALA A 102 3.37 -3.41 -6.56
C ALA A 102 4.61 -4.29 -6.46
N VAL A 103 5.10 -4.58 -5.26
CA VAL A 103 6.10 -5.64 -5.11
C VAL A 103 5.44 -7.01 -5.31
N ASP A 104 6.24 -8.06 -5.52
CA ASP A 104 5.72 -9.42 -5.61
C ASP A 104 4.97 -9.83 -4.31
N PRO A 105 3.97 -10.72 -4.40
CA PRO A 105 3.10 -11.01 -3.26
C PRO A 105 3.84 -11.59 -2.05
N GLN A 106 4.97 -12.29 -2.27
CA GLN A 106 5.75 -12.88 -1.20
C GLN A 106 6.55 -11.82 -0.44
N THR A 107 7.13 -10.84 -1.15
CA THR A 107 7.77 -9.67 -0.55
C THR A 107 6.77 -8.82 0.24
N SER A 108 5.60 -8.53 -0.35
CA SER A 108 4.51 -7.83 0.37
C SER A 108 4.11 -8.59 1.64
N PHE A 109 3.90 -9.90 1.53
CA PHE A 109 3.47 -10.73 2.65
C PHE A 109 4.49 -10.73 3.78
N ALA A 110 5.78 -10.87 3.46
CA ALA A 110 6.86 -10.84 4.44
C ALA A 110 6.99 -9.47 5.11
N ALA A 111 6.86 -8.38 4.36
CA ALA A 111 6.91 -7.03 4.92
C ALA A 111 5.72 -6.75 5.85
N ILE A 112 4.51 -7.19 5.46
CA ILE A 112 3.26 -6.96 6.20
C ILE A 112 3.17 -7.82 7.46
N THR A 113 3.61 -9.08 7.39
CA THR A 113 3.40 -10.06 8.47
C THR A 113 4.66 -10.37 9.28
N GLY A 114 5.84 -9.96 8.80
CA GLY A 114 7.12 -10.39 9.37
C GLY A 114 7.44 -11.87 9.16
N SER A 115 6.67 -12.59 8.34
CA SER A 115 6.78 -14.04 8.13
C SER A 115 6.76 -14.40 6.64
N HIS A 116 7.47 -15.47 6.27
CA HIS A 116 7.35 -16.09 4.95
C HIS A 116 6.32 -17.24 4.92
N ILE A 117 5.78 -17.62 6.09
CA ILE A 117 4.83 -18.71 6.24
C ILE A 117 3.44 -18.11 6.50
N ARG A 118 2.47 -18.53 5.67
CA ARG A 118 1.07 -18.13 5.83
C ARG A 118 0.38 -19.00 6.89
N PRO A 119 -0.04 -18.43 8.04
CA PRO A 119 -0.80 -19.19 9.03
C PRO A 119 -2.21 -19.51 8.49
N ALA A 120 -2.77 -20.65 8.88
CA ALA A 120 -4.08 -21.10 8.39
C ALA A 120 -5.24 -20.11 8.68
N LYS A 121 -5.12 -19.35 9.77
CA LYS A 121 -6.07 -18.28 10.16
C LYS A 121 -6.04 -17.07 9.20
N LEU A 122 -4.95 -16.87 8.46
CA LEU A 122 -4.77 -15.77 7.52
C LEU A 122 -5.26 -16.17 6.11
N SER A 123 -6.56 -16.39 6.01
CA SER A 123 -7.24 -16.62 4.74
C SER A 123 -7.11 -15.42 3.80
N ALA A 124 -7.46 -15.58 2.52
CA ALA A 124 -7.42 -14.48 1.56
C ALA A 124 -8.24 -13.25 2.03
N MET A 125 -9.43 -13.49 2.60
CA MET A 125 -10.30 -12.44 3.15
C MET A 125 -9.64 -11.67 4.31
N VAL A 126 -9.03 -12.41 5.25
CA VAL A 126 -8.35 -11.83 6.41
C VAL A 126 -7.10 -11.05 5.98
N TYR A 127 -6.38 -11.58 5.00
CA TYR A 127 -5.20 -10.92 4.43
C TYR A 127 -5.55 -9.64 3.65
N SER A 128 -6.63 -9.63 2.86
CA SER A 128 -7.07 -8.40 2.16
C SER A 128 -7.42 -7.27 3.14
N ALA A 129 -8.07 -7.60 4.25
CA ALA A 129 -8.33 -6.62 5.31
C ALA A 129 -7.04 -6.13 5.98
N LEU A 130 -6.08 -7.02 6.23
CA LEU A 130 -4.77 -6.65 6.76
C LEU A 130 -4.05 -5.67 5.83
N GLN A 131 -4.03 -5.94 4.52
CA GLN A 131 -3.42 -5.04 3.52
C GLN A 131 -4.06 -3.64 3.53
N LEU A 132 -5.39 -3.54 3.70
CA LEU A 132 -6.07 -2.26 3.83
C LEU A 132 -5.71 -1.53 5.13
N ILE A 133 -5.55 -2.28 6.24
CA ILE A 133 -5.10 -1.74 7.53
C ILE A 133 -3.66 -1.23 7.42
N THR A 134 -2.74 -2.01 6.83
CA THR A 134 -1.33 -1.61 6.69
C THR A 134 -1.12 -0.43 5.76
N ARG A 135 -1.98 -0.28 4.74
CA ARG A 135 -1.97 0.88 3.83
C ARG A 135 -2.22 2.22 4.56
N GLY A 136 -2.96 2.18 5.66
CA GLY A 136 -3.25 3.33 6.53
C GLY A 136 -2.58 3.23 7.91
N ARG A 137 -1.48 2.47 8.05
CA ARG A 137 -0.90 2.07 9.35
C ARG A 137 -0.59 3.22 10.33
N GLU A 138 -0.30 4.42 9.83
CA GLU A 138 -0.01 5.58 10.69
C GLU A 138 -1.27 6.09 11.40
N GLU A 139 -2.41 6.13 10.70
CA GLU A 139 -3.69 6.61 11.23
C GLU A 139 -4.55 5.47 11.80
N GLY A 140 -4.33 4.24 11.32
CA GLY A 140 -5.22 3.11 11.54
C GLY A 140 -6.48 3.17 10.67
N ILE A 141 -7.41 2.24 10.91
CA ILE A 141 -8.71 2.20 10.23
C ILE A 141 -9.79 1.81 11.24
N THR A 142 -10.94 2.46 11.16
CA THR A 142 -12.09 2.12 12.01
C THR A 142 -12.79 0.87 11.48
N THR A 143 -13.48 0.13 12.35
CA THR A 143 -14.28 -1.04 11.93
C THR A 143 -15.33 -0.67 10.87
N VAL A 144 -15.94 0.52 11.00
CA VAL A 144 -16.94 1.03 10.06
C VAL A 144 -16.31 1.29 8.69
N GLU A 145 -15.15 1.95 8.68
CA GLU A 145 -14.42 2.26 7.44
C GLU A 145 -13.89 0.99 6.76
N LEU A 146 -13.42 0.02 7.55
CA LEU A 146 -13.02 -1.29 7.05
C LEU A 146 -14.20 -1.98 6.33
N GLY A 147 -15.39 -2.01 6.92
CA GLY A 147 -16.59 -2.55 6.29
C GLY A 147 -16.98 -1.81 5.01
N ARG A 148 -16.89 -0.47 5.01
CA ARG A 148 -17.20 0.36 3.83
C ARG A 148 -16.28 0.09 2.65
N ARG A 149 -14.97 -0.07 2.90
CA ARG A 149 -13.94 -0.31 1.87
C ARG A 149 -13.93 -1.75 1.37
N THR A 150 -14.09 -2.72 2.27
CA THR A 150 -14.10 -4.16 1.93
C THR A 150 -15.46 -4.65 1.41
N LYS A 151 -16.54 -3.91 1.67
CA LYS A 151 -17.94 -4.35 1.52
C LYS A 151 -18.32 -5.52 2.44
N TYR A 152 -17.53 -5.79 3.48
CA TYR A 152 -17.87 -6.79 4.49
C TYR A 152 -18.96 -6.27 5.43
N ASP A 153 -19.87 -7.16 5.82
CA ASP A 153 -20.83 -6.88 6.87
C ASP A 153 -20.13 -6.79 8.24
N GLN A 154 -20.87 -6.31 9.25
CA GLN A 154 -20.34 -6.10 10.60
C GLN A 154 -19.81 -7.39 11.25
N LYS A 155 -20.48 -8.53 11.05
CA LYS A 155 -20.08 -9.82 11.63
C LYS A 155 -18.77 -10.29 11.00
N THR A 156 -18.65 -10.14 9.68
CA THR A 156 -17.42 -10.44 8.95
C THR A 156 -16.28 -9.54 9.39
N CYS A 157 -16.50 -8.22 9.53
CA CYS A 157 -15.50 -7.30 10.05
C CYS A 157 -15.03 -7.70 11.45
N PHE A 158 -15.96 -8.04 12.35
CA PHE A 158 -15.63 -8.49 13.70
C PHE A 158 -14.79 -9.77 13.70
N TYR A 159 -15.17 -10.75 12.88
CA TYR A 159 -14.42 -11.99 12.72
C TYR A 159 -12.99 -11.73 12.23
N VAL A 160 -12.83 -10.94 11.17
CA VAL A 160 -11.52 -10.62 10.57
C VAL A 160 -10.63 -9.89 11.58
N ILE A 161 -11.14 -8.85 12.25
CA ILE A 161 -10.39 -8.12 13.27
C ILE A 161 -9.96 -9.06 14.41
N LYS A 162 -10.85 -9.95 14.86
CA LYS A 162 -10.53 -10.95 15.89
C LYS A 162 -9.37 -11.86 15.44
N GLN A 163 -9.41 -12.38 14.21
CA GLN A 163 -8.32 -13.21 13.67
C GLN A 163 -7.00 -12.46 13.61
N LEU A 164 -7.00 -11.21 13.16
CA LEU A 164 -5.79 -10.40 13.05
C LEU A 164 -5.17 -10.06 14.42
N VAL A 165 -6.01 -9.81 15.44
CA VAL A 165 -5.55 -9.61 16.82
C VAL A 165 -4.99 -10.91 17.41
N GLU A 166 -5.64 -12.05 17.17
CA GLU A 166 -5.13 -13.37 17.62
C GLU A 166 -3.80 -13.76 16.96
N LEU A 167 -3.51 -13.22 15.77
CA LEU A 167 -2.25 -13.41 15.05
C LEU A 167 -1.18 -12.38 15.43
N ASP A 168 -1.48 -11.44 16.34
CA ASP A 168 -0.61 -10.32 16.72
C ASP A 168 -0.19 -9.42 15.53
N LEU A 169 -1.02 -9.37 14.49
CA LEU A 169 -0.77 -8.56 13.28
C LEU A 169 -1.38 -7.16 13.39
N VAL A 170 -2.35 -6.97 14.30
CA VAL A 170 -2.98 -5.67 14.56
C VAL A 170 -3.31 -5.51 16.04
N VAL A 171 -3.34 -4.28 16.50
CA VAL A 171 -3.77 -3.91 17.86
C VAL A 171 -4.96 -2.96 17.80
N LYS A 172 -5.88 -3.06 18.76
CA LYS A 172 -6.97 -2.10 18.90
C LYS A 172 -6.49 -0.88 19.68
N LYS A 173 -6.50 0.29 19.03
CA LYS A 173 -6.29 1.56 19.71
C LYS A 173 -7.63 2.12 20.16
N SER A 174 -7.75 2.43 21.45
CA SER A 174 -8.88 3.20 21.96
C SER A 174 -8.68 4.65 21.54
N SER A 175 -9.64 5.23 20.81
CA SER A 175 -9.67 6.68 20.66
C SER A 175 -10.07 7.26 22.02
N LEU A 176 -9.10 7.69 22.82
CA LEU A 176 -9.40 8.67 23.87
C LEU A 176 -9.95 9.88 23.11
N ALA A 177 -11.27 10.08 23.18
CA ALA A 177 -11.86 11.33 22.74
C ALA A 177 -11.11 12.43 23.48
N THR A 178 -10.41 13.28 22.74
CA THR A 178 -9.94 14.56 23.27
C THR A 178 -11.21 15.33 23.64
N ASN A 179 -11.65 15.19 24.88
CA ASN A 179 -12.63 16.09 25.48
C ASN A 179 -11.95 17.46 25.53
N SER A 180 -12.11 18.25 24.48
CA SER A 180 -11.91 19.69 24.52
C SER A 180 -13.01 20.30 25.38
N THR A 181 -12.80 20.16 26.69
CA THR A 181 -13.40 21.01 27.71
C THR A 181 -12.95 22.44 27.43
N GLY A 182 -13.86 23.25 26.88
CA GLY A 182 -13.65 24.67 26.64
C GLY A 182 -14.96 25.41 26.84
N ARG A 183 -15.46 25.40 28.08
CA ARG A 183 -16.34 26.47 28.57
C ARG A 183 -15.46 27.69 28.84
N GLY A 184 -15.89 28.84 28.34
CA GLY A 184 -15.33 30.16 28.57
C GLY A 184 -16.08 31.16 27.73
#